data_AF-A0A093USS7-F1
#
_entry.id   AF-A0A093USS7-F1
#
_cell.length_a   1.000
_cell.length_b   1.000
_cell.length_c   1.000
_cell.angle_alpha   90.00
_cell.angle_beta   90.00
_cell.angle_gamma   90.00
#
_symmetry.space_group_name_H-M   'P 1'
#
loop_
_entity.id
_entity.type
_entity.pdbx_description
1 polymer ?
#
loop_
_entity_poly.entity_id
_entity_poly.type
_entity_poly.pdbx_seq_one_letter_code
_entity_poly.pdbx_strand_id
1 'polypeptide(L)'
;MPDSRGSYARLMAMCAVSALRIKNGAVLKERSVPNDLNPRLYFDETLQALPDNVNEFEEFESLQATGLACLTALHYSDGPLLHQILGLYHAVVAEQGFGDEKRWPRGLSEIDAEERRRLFWHMYRLEVHTSLVIGHVVRCPELQSSVAYPTIQDIDSMDPEDRSDSEWLSGWNFVTDLYRGIEHVIAQFKYRRASVNLDRRRLSTSFVLDYDPQKKILDPLAAAREDLPDRFKKAMPVSYNTRRNRCGYQTANIACTYQLLRMVTFSAYHTTTLYEACQTVLELIDEISNIPIEYLRAMGLAMELSGFGHILSSFINEGLSKSDYYHLRTVMLCMSELLEILSSCMASATEAGQRLRAYVEDIDRLLDIPQTPDRQTPTEEDDGQSQAVDNTLDLLSPDLLVPLDILQRIPWPAAWEE
;
A
#
# COMPACT_ATOMS: atom_id res chain seq x y z
N MET A 1 16.63 16.82 -25.32
CA MET A 1 15.84 18.01 -24.91
C MET A 1 14.41 17.73 -25.31
N PRO A 2 13.41 18.14 -24.50
CA PRO A 2 12.02 17.99 -24.87
C PRO A 2 11.73 18.78 -26.16
N ASP A 3 10.96 18.17 -27.04
CA ASP A 3 10.61 18.63 -28.38
C ASP A 3 9.11 18.94 -28.54
N SER A 4 8.31 18.63 -27.53
CA SER A 4 6.86 18.84 -27.50
C SER A 4 6.36 19.20 -26.09
N ARG A 5 5.09 19.58 -25.99
CA ARG A 5 4.45 19.87 -24.69
C ARG A 5 4.37 18.62 -23.83
N GLY A 6 3.98 17.47 -24.39
CA GLY A 6 3.89 16.21 -23.66
C GLY A 6 5.27 15.69 -23.24
N SER A 7 6.29 15.77 -24.11
CA SER A 7 7.64 15.34 -23.75
C SER A 7 8.28 16.23 -22.68
N TYR A 8 7.96 17.54 -22.67
CA TYR A 8 8.30 18.45 -21.57
C TYR A 8 7.57 18.10 -20.26
N ALA A 9 6.25 17.91 -20.32
CA ALA A 9 5.43 17.54 -19.16
C ALA A 9 5.95 16.25 -18.50
N ARG A 10 6.25 15.24 -19.32
CA ARG A 10 6.82 13.97 -18.86
C ARG A 10 8.16 14.16 -18.16
N LEU A 11 9.06 14.95 -18.75
CA LEU A 11 10.37 15.23 -18.16
C LEU A 11 10.21 15.91 -16.80
N MET A 12 9.37 16.95 -16.70
CA MET A 12 9.11 17.64 -15.44
C MET A 12 8.48 16.69 -14.41
N ALA A 13 7.57 15.81 -14.83
CA ALA A 13 6.93 14.85 -13.94
C ALA A 13 7.93 13.82 -13.39
N MET A 14 8.84 13.33 -14.25
CA MET A 14 9.94 12.46 -13.85
C MET A 14 10.88 13.16 -12.86
N CYS A 15 11.20 14.44 -13.11
CA CYS A 15 12.01 15.26 -12.20
C CYS A 15 11.30 15.45 -10.85
N ALA A 16 9.99 15.72 -10.84
CA ALA A 16 9.21 15.90 -9.63
C ALA A 16 9.21 14.64 -8.74
N VAL A 17 8.86 13.48 -9.31
CA VAL A 17 8.87 12.19 -8.59
C VAL A 17 10.28 11.86 -8.09
N SER A 18 11.28 12.01 -8.94
CA SER A 18 12.67 11.69 -8.58
C SER A 18 13.17 12.61 -7.47
N ALA A 19 12.93 13.92 -7.58
CA ALA A 19 13.34 14.89 -6.57
C ALA A 19 12.66 14.62 -5.23
N LEU A 20 11.37 14.28 -5.24
CA LEU A 20 10.61 13.96 -4.04
C LEU A 20 11.14 12.68 -3.36
N ARG A 21 11.40 11.64 -4.15
CA ARG A 21 12.03 10.40 -3.66
C ARG A 21 13.41 10.64 -3.08
N ILE A 22 14.23 11.46 -3.73
CA ILE A 22 15.55 11.84 -3.22
C ILE A 22 15.42 12.59 -1.89
N LYS A 23 14.51 13.56 -1.80
CA LYS A 23 14.23 14.32 -0.57
C LYS A 23 13.75 13.43 0.58
N ASN A 24 13.00 12.37 0.27
CA ASN A 24 12.54 11.36 1.23
C ASN A 24 13.59 10.27 1.52
N GLY A 25 14.84 10.43 1.06
CA GLY A 25 15.94 9.52 1.36
C GLY A 25 15.90 8.19 0.61
N ALA A 26 15.09 8.07 -0.45
CA ALA A 26 15.04 6.91 -1.33
C ALA A 26 16.20 6.93 -2.35
N VAL A 27 17.43 7.06 -1.86
CA VAL A 27 18.63 7.12 -2.68
C VAL A 27 19.48 5.88 -2.41
N LEU A 28 19.76 5.10 -3.46
CA LEU A 28 20.57 3.88 -3.37
C LEU A 28 22.08 4.18 -3.21
N LYS A 29 22.48 5.44 -3.36
CA LYS A 29 23.85 5.93 -3.20
C LYS A 29 23.80 7.28 -2.48
N GLU A 30 24.64 7.48 -1.47
CA GLU A 30 24.89 8.80 -0.89
C GLU A 30 25.64 9.68 -1.90
N ARG A 31 24.93 10.18 -2.92
CA ARG A 31 25.38 11.37 -3.65
C ARG A 31 24.95 12.58 -2.84
N SER A 32 25.76 13.64 -2.85
CA SER A 32 25.37 14.92 -2.26
C SER A 32 24.07 15.38 -2.91
N VAL A 33 22.96 15.24 -2.19
CA VAL A 33 21.68 15.79 -2.60
C VAL A 33 21.82 17.31 -2.60
N PRO A 34 21.54 18.01 -3.71
CA PRO A 34 21.61 19.46 -3.72
C PRO A 34 20.68 20.05 -2.65
N ASN A 35 21.20 20.97 -1.85
CA ASN A 35 20.42 21.61 -0.77
C ASN A 35 19.22 22.42 -1.30
N ASP A 36 19.28 22.84 -2.56
CA ASP A 36 18.29 23.61 -3.29
C ASP A 36 17.29 22.75 -4.09
N LEU A 37 17.35 21.42 -3.96
CA LEU A 37 16.43 20.51 -4.64
C LEU A 37 14.99 20.78 -4.19
N ASN A 38 14.18 21.36 -5.09
CA ASN A 38 12.78 21.66 -4.84
C ASN A 38 11.86 20.79 -5.73
N PRO A 39 11.29 19.68 -5.21
CA PRO A 39 10.38 18.84 -5.98
C PRO A 39 9.09 19.55 -6.40
N ARG A 40 8.67 20.59 -5.67
CA ARG A 40 7.43 21.32 -5.95
C ARG A 40 7.53 22.15 -7.23
N LEU A 41 8.70 22.74 -7.49
CA LEU A 41 8.96 23.50 -8.72
C LEU A 41 8.68 22.63 -9.96
N TYR A 42 9.27 21.44 -10.01
CA TYR A 42 9.07 20.52 -11.14
C TYR A 42 7.61 20.05 -11.24
N PHE A 43 6.94 19.86 -10.11
CA PHE A 43 5.54 19.44 -10.11
C PHE A 43 4.61 20.54 -10.62
N ASP A 44 4.82 21.80 -10.22
CA ASP A 44 4.03 22.93 -10.72
C ASP A 44 4.22 23.10 -12.24
N GLU A 45 5.45 22.94 -12.75
CA GLU A 45 5.73 22.91 -14.21
C GLU A 45 5.04 21.74 -14.92
N THR A 46 4.99 20.55 -14.29
CA THR A 46 4.19 19.42 -14.83
C THR A 46 2.73 19.81 -14.96
N LEU A 47 2.11 20.35 -13.91
CA LEU A 47 0.69 20.70 -13.92
C LEU A 47 0.38 21.76 -14.97
N GLN A 48 1.24 22.76 -15.15
CA GLN A 48 1.09 23.77 -16.20
C GLN A 48 1.24 23.18 -17.61
N ALA A 49 2.13 22.20 -17.78
CA ALA A 49 2.38 21.56 -19.06
C ALA A 49 1.31 20.52 -19.43
N LEU A 50 0.57 19.95 -18.48
CA LEU A 50 -0.48 18.98 -18.76
C LEU A 50 -1.65 19.64 -19.53
N PRO A 51 -2.26 18.94 -20.50
CA PRO A 51 -3.45 19.46 -21.17
C PRO A 51 -4.67 19.50 -20.24
N ASP A 52 -5.47 20.56 -20.35
CA ASP A 52 -6.69 20.73 -19.53
C ASP A 52 -7.90 20.00 -20.13
N ASN A 53 -7.89 19.78 -21.45
CA ASN A 53 -8.99 19.16 -22.19
C ASN A 53 -8.60 17.78 -22.71
N VAL A 54 -9.54 16.83 -22.65
CA VAL A 54 -9.36 15.45 -23.14
C VAL A 54 -8.91 15.41 -24.61
N ASN A 55 -9.42 16.32 -25.44
CA ASN A 55 -9.11 16.38 -26.87
C ASN A 55 -7.67 16.83 -27.16
N GLU A 56 -6.98 17.43 -26.18
CA GLU A 56 -5.59 17.89 -26.34
C GLU A 56 -4.56 16.80 -26.00
N PHE A 57 -5.01 15.62 -25.55
CA PHE A 57 -4.14 14.47 -25.26
C PHE A 57 -3.72 13.71 -26.53
N GLU A 58 -3.04 14.38 -27.44
CA GLU A 58 -2.58 13.74 -28.69
C GLU A 58 -1.34 12.86 -28.47
N GLU A 59 -0.46 13.28 -27.55
CA GLU A 59 0.84 12.66 -27.29
C GLU A 59 0.75 11.64 -26.14
N PHE A 60 1.34 10.45 -26.33
CA PHE A 60 1.38 9.41 -25.31
C PHE A 60 2.16 9.85 -24.06
N GLU A 61 3.16 10.70 -24.23
CA GLU A 61 3.95 11.32 -23.19
C GLU A 61 3.09 12.15 -22.22
N SER A 62 2.01 12.76 -22.72
CA SER A 62 1.05 13.49 -21.86
C SER A 62 0.33 12.53 -20.91
N LEU A 63 -0.07 11.34 -21.38
CA LEU A 63 -0.65 10.31 -20.52
C LEU A 63 0.36 9.77 -19.50
N GLN A 64 1.63 9.58 -19.90
CA GLN A 64 2.70 9.20 -18.97
C GLN A 64 2.92 10.28 -17.90
N ALA A 65 2.92 11.55 -18.29
CA ALA A 65 3.05 12.69 -17.40
C ALA A 65 1.88 12.75 -16.40
N THR A 66 0.65 12.54 -16.86
CA THR A 66 -0.54 12.46 -15.99
C THR A 66 -0.41 11.36 -14.94
N GLY A 67 0.06 10.17 -15.33
CA GLY A 67 0.26 9.08 -14.37
C GLY A 67 1.32 9.39 -13.31
N LEU A 68 2.45 9.99 -13.72
CA LEU A 68 3.48 10.46 -12.78
C LEU A 68 3.00 11.61 -11.89
N ALA A 69 2.13 12.47 -12.41
CA ALA A 69 1.51 13.55 -11.64
C ALA A 69 0.55 13.00 -10.57
N CYS A 70 -0.25 11.96 -10.87
CA CYS A 70 -1.04 11.25 -9.86
C CYS A 70 -0.14 10.70 -8.74
N LEU A 71 0.96 10.04 -9.10
CA LEU A 71 1.90 9.50 -8.11
C LEU A 71 2.51 10.60 -7.24
N THR A 72 2.81 11.77 -7.83
CA THR A 72 3.37 12.91 -7.09
C THR A 72 2.34 13.57 -6.18
N ALA A 73 1.11 13.79 -6.66
CA ALA A 73 -0.01 14.30 -5.84
C ALA A 73 -0.28 13.38 -4.64
N LEU A 74 -0.26 12.07 -4.89
CA LEU A 74 -0.39 11.06 -3.85
C LEU A 74 0.74 11.14 -2.80
N HIS A 75 2.00 11.31 -3.23
CA HIS A 75 3.11 11.50 -2.28
C HIS A 75 3.07 12.83 -1.50
N TYR A 76 2.40 13.86 -2.03
CA TYR A 76 2.11 15.10 -1.29
C TYR A 76 0.88 14.98 -0.39
N SER A 77 0.19 13.84 -0.39
CA SER A 77 -1.09 13.64 0.29
C SER A 77 -2.17 14.64 -0.13
N ASP A 78 -2.14 15.09 -1.39
CA ASP A 78 -3.13 16.01 -1.95
C ASP A 78 -4.27 15.22 -2.62
N GLY A 79 -5.22 14.76 -1.79
CA GLY A 79 -6.37 13.97 -2.22
C GLY A 79 -7.24 14.65 -3.29
N PRO A 80 -7.64 15.92 -3.11
CA PRO A 80 -8.41 16.66 -4.12
C PRO A 80 -7.70 16.74 -5.47
N LEU A 81 -6.41 17.11 -5.49
CA LEU A 81 -5.64 17.18 -6.72
C LEU A 81 -5.47 15.79 -7.37
N LEU A 82 -5.18 14.76 -6.56
CA LEU A 82 -5.10 13.38 -7.05
C LEU A 82 -6.40 12.96 -7.76
N HIS A 83 -7.57 13.26 -7.17
CA HIS A 83 -8.85 12.94 -7.79
C HIS A 83 -9.12 13.74 -9.07
N GLN A 84 -8.71 14.99 -9.12
CA GLN A 84 -8.80 15.79 -10.34
C GLN A 84 -7.98 15.17 -11.47
N ILE A 85 -6.71 14.83 -11.20
CA ILE A 85 -5.81 14.26 -12.21
C ILE A 85 -6.25 12.84 -12.61
N LEU A 86 -6.68 12.00 -11.65
CA LEU A 86 -7.26 10.68 -11.96
C LEU A 86 -8.53 10.80 -12.81
N GLY A 87 -9.40 11.77 -12.50
CA GLY A 87 -10.60 12.04 -13.29
C GLY A 87 -10.27 12.37 -14.75
N LEU A 88 -9.27 13.24 -14.96
CA LEU A 88 -8.77 13.57 -16.29
C LEU A 88 -8.19 12.34 -17.01
N TYR A 89 -7.33 11.59 -16.33
CA TYR A 89 -6.74 10.36 -16.88
C TYR A 89 -7.81 9.38 -17.37
N HIS A 90 -8.82 9.09 -16.54
CA HIS A 90 -9.89 8.15 -16.90
C HIS A 90 -10.78 8.67 -18.03
N ALA A 91 -11.01 9.98 -18.10
CA ALA A 91 -11.73 10.58 -19.23
C ALA A 91 -10.96 10.38 -20.55
N VAL A 92 -9.64 10.57 -20.54
CA VAL A 92 -8.79 10.33 -21.72
C VAL A 92 -8.73 8.86 -22.10
N VAL A 93 -8.58 7.96 -21.13
CA VAL A 93 -8.58 6.50 -21.37
C VAL A 93 -9.88 6.03 -22.00
N ALA A 94 -11.02 6.56 -21.55
CA ALA A 94 -12.34 6.26 -22.10
C ALA A 94 -12.49 6.76 -23.54
N GLU A 95 -12.13 8.03 -23.80
CA GLU A 95 -12.23 8.66 -25.12
C GLU A 95 -11.34 7.96 -26.17
N GLN A 96 -10.08 7.69 -25.81
CA GLN A 96 -9.12 7.06 -26.72
C GLN A 96 -9.25 5.54 -26.80
N GLY A 97 -10.11 4.95 -25.97
CA GLY A 97 -10.26 3.51 -25.87
C GLY A 97 -9.00 2.77 -25.41
N PHE A 98 -8.17 3.43 -24.60
CA PHE A 98 -6.84 2.97 -24.20
C PHE A 98 -6.85 1.64 -23.44
N GLY A 99 -7.97 1.30 -22.78
CA GLY A 99 -8.17 0.01 -22.10
C GLY A 99 -8.40 -1.20 -23.01
N ASP A 100 -8.31 -1.07 -24.34
CA ASP A 100 -8.39 -2.21 -25.28
C ASP A 100 -7.30 -2.06 -26.36
N GLU A 101 -6.36 -3.00 -26.42
CA GLU A 101 -5.25 -2.95 -27.37
C GLU A 101 -5.70 -2.89 -28.83
N LYS A 102 -6.89 -3.43 -29.16
CA LYS A 102 -7.42 -3.39 -30.53
C LYS A 102 -7.79 -1.98 -30.98
N ARG A 103 -8.01 -1.06 -30.03
CA ARG A 103 -8.32 0.36 -30.29
C ARG A 103 -7.09 1.25 -30.30
N TRP A 104 -5.90 0.71 -29.99
CA TRP A 104 -4.67 1.49 -30.07
C TRP A 104 -4.33 1.90 -31.51
N PRO A 105 -3.55 2.98 -31.70
CA PRO A 105 -3.09 3.40 -33.02
C PRO A 105 -2.47 2.25 -33.83
N ARG A 106 -2.76 2.21 -35.14
CA ARG A 106 -2.16 1.22 -36.04
C ARG A 106 -0.70 1.58 -36.31
N GLY A 107 0.16 0.56 -36.42
CA GLY A 107 1.57 0.75 -36.74
C GLY A 107 2.46 1.15 -35.56
N LEU A 108 1.98 0.99 -34.32
CA LEU A 108 2.83 1.08 -33.14
C LEU A 108 3.99 0.07 -33.22
N SER A 109 5.17 0.49 -32.78
CA SER A 109 6.26 -0.45 -32.58
C SER A 109 5.94 -1.39 -31.41
N GLU A 110 6.64 -2.51 -31.35
CA GLU A 110 6.51 -3.47 -30.24
C GLU A 110 6.85 -2.82 -28.89
N ILE A 111 7.84 -1.91 -28.88
CA ILE A 111 8.26 -1.16 -27.69
C ILE A 111 7.15 -0.20 -27.25
N ASP A 112 6.53 0.53 -28.18
CA ASP A 112 5.45 1.47 -27.84
C ASP A 112 4.25 0.73 -27.23
N ALA A 113 3.91 -0.46 -27.76
CA ALA A 113 2.86 -1.29 -27.19
C ALA A 113 3.19 -1.73 -25.75
N GLU A 114 4.43 -2.12 -25.48
CA GLU A 114 4.88 -2.50 -24.14
C GLU A 114 4.87 -1.32 -23.16
N GLU A 115 5.28 -0.12 -23.58
CA GLU A 115 5.17 1.07 -22.74
C GLU A 115 3.71 1.41 -22.40
N ARG A 116 2.79 1.25 -23.35
CA ARG A 116 1.35 1.43 -23.12
C ARG A 116 0.80 0.40 -22.12
N ARG A 117 1.18 -0.88 -22.24
CA ARG A 117 0.82 -1.93 -21.27
C ARG A 117 1.32 -1.58 -19.87
N ARG A 118 2.58 -1.12 -19.75
CA ARG A 118 3.17 -0.72 -18.46
C ARG A 118 2.45 0.45 -17.83
N LEU A 119 2.13 1.48 -18.62
CA LEU A 119 1.37 2.63 -18.12
C LEU A 119 -0.04 2.23 -17.66
N PHE A 120 -0.75 1.45 -18.48
CA PHE A 120 -2.09 0.98 -18.16
C PHE A 120 -2.13 0.24 -16.82
N TRP A 121 -1.29 -0.79 -16.66
CA TRP A 121 -1.27 -1.61 -15.45
C TRP A 121 -0.69 -0.89 -14.24
N HIS A 122 0.16 0.12 -14.43
CA HIS A 122 0.60 0.99 -13.34
C HIS A 122 -0.57 1.84 -12.82
N MET A 123 -1.32 2.48 -13.72
CA MET A 123 -2.47 3.32 -13.36
C MET A 123 -3.62 2.51 -12.78
N TYR A 124 -3.85 1.30 -13.29
CA TYR A 124 -4.78 0.34 -12.71
C TYR A 124 -4.44 0.04 -11.24
N ARG A 125 -3.19 -0.31 -10.94
CA ARG A 125 -2.74 -0.57 -9.56
C ARG A 125 -2.92 0.65 -8.66
N LEU A 126 -2.56 1.83 -9.16
CA LEU A 126 -2.73 3.08 -8.45
C LEU A 126 -4.20 3.35 -8.11
N GLU A 127 -5.12 3.14 -9.06
CA GLU A 127 -6.57 3.30 -8.87
C GLU A 127 -7.11 2.31 -7.82
N VAL A 128 -6.71 1.04 -7.88
CA VAL A 128 -7.14 0.03 -6.89
C VAL A 128 -6.61 0.37 -5.50
N HIS A 129 -5.33 0.71 -5.39
CA HIS A 129 -4.70 1.12 -4.13
C HIS A 129 -5.41 2.32 -3.51
N THR A 130 -5.59 3.38 -4.28
CA THR A 130 -6.22 4.62 -3.81
C THR A 130 -7.71 4.42 -3.50
N SER A 131 -8.41 3.54 -4.22
CA SER A 131 -9.80 3.13 -3.90
C SER A 131 -9.91 2.43 -2.55
N LEU A 132 -8.88 1.67 -2.15
CA LEU A 132 -8.81 1.02 -0.84
C LEU A 132 -8.53 2.02 0.28
N VAL A 133 -7.54 2.88 0.09
CA VAL A 133 -7.03 3.79 1.13
C VAL A 133 -7.91 5.03 1.31
N ILE A 134 -8.36 5.64 0.20
CA ILE A 134 -9.15 6.89 0.17
C ILE A 134 -10.66 6.59 0.05
N GLY A 135 -11.04 5.37 -0.37
CA GLY A 135 -12.43 4.91 -0.34
C GLY A 135 -13.25 5.21 -1.60
N HIS A 136 -12.70 5.87 -2.63
CA HIS A 136 -13.41 6.09 -3.90
C HIS A 136 -13.66 4.79 -4.69
N VAL A 137 -14.47 4.84 -5.75
CA VAL A 137 -14.73 3.68 -6.62
C VAL A 137 -13.56 3.39 -7.56
N VAL A 138 -13.37 2.12 -7.95
CA VAL A 138 -12.44 1.74 -9.04
C VAL A 138 -13.10 2.07 -10.37
N ARG A 139 -12.56 3.04 -11.12
CA ARG A 139 -13.20 3.56 -12.34
C ARG A 139 -12.94 2.73 -13.60
N CYS A 140 -11.78 2.08 -13.67
CA CYS A 140 -11.38 1.25 -14.81
C CYS A 140 -11.17 -0.20 -14.32
N PRO A 141 -12.23 -1.00 -14.18
CA PRO A 141 -12.15 -2.36 -13.65
C PRO A 141 -11.46 -3.31 -14.63
N GLU A 142 -10.79 -4.33 -14.11
CA GLU A 142 -10.05 -5.28 -14.95
C GLU A 142 -10.95 -6.02 -15.94
N LEU A 143 -12.17 -6.37 -15.53
CA LEU A 143 -13.07 -7.25 -16.29
C LEU A 143 -13.59 -6.57 -17.56
N GLN A 144 -13.43 -5.25 -17.65
CA GLN A 144 -13.82 -4.42 -18.79
C GLN A 144 -12.60 -3.95 -19.60
N SER A 145 -11.41 -4.45 -19.25
CA SER A 145 -10.14 -4.07 -19.86
C SER A 145 -9.58 -5.24 -20.66
N SER A 146 -9.03 -4.95 -21.84
CA SER A 146 -8.41 -5.92 -22.75
C SER A 146 -6.99 -5.46 -23.07
N VAL A 147 -6.13 -5.47 -22.05
CA VAL A 147 -4.70 -5.14 -22.14
C VAL A 147 -3.90 -6.32 -21.63
N ALA A 148 -2.92 -6.78 -22.42
CA ALA A 148 -2.06 -7.89 -22.03
C ALA A 148 -1.01 -7.44 -21.01
N TYR A 149 -0.39 -8.38 -20.31
CA TYR A 149 0.77 -8.08 -19.49
C TYR A 149 1.98 -7.71 -20.35
N PRO A 150 2.83 -6.76 -19.91
CA PRO A 150 4.10 -6.53 -20.55
C PRO A 150 5.01 -7.75 -20.42
N THR A 151 5.78 -8.01 -21.47
CA THR A 151 6.63 -9.20 -21.63
C THR A 151 8.06 -8.89 -22.05
N ILE A 152 8.30 -7.71 -22.64
CA ILE A 152 9.63 -7.37 -23.17
C ILE A 152 10.48 -6.76 -22.07
N GLN A 153 11.65 -7.34 -21.84
CA GLN A 153 12.62 -6.83 -20.88
C GLN A 153 13.40 -5.63 -21.43
N ASP A 154 13.94 -4.81 -20.53
CA ASP A 154 14.81 -3.68 -20.92
C ASP A 154 16.15 -4.21 -21.48
N ILE A 155 16.42 -3.90 -22.75
CA ILE A 155 17.58 -4.39 -23.50
C ILE A 155 18.82 -3.52 -23.22
N ASP A 156 19.27 -3.49 -21.97
CA ASP A 156 20.51 -2.76 -21.60
C ASP A 156 21.72 -3.68 -21.33
N SER A 157 21.62 -5.01 -21.45
CA SER A 157 22.73 -5.94 -21.16
C SER A 157 23.08 -6.83 -22.33
N MET A 158 24.39 -6.90 -22.59
CA MET A 158 24.99 -7.81 -23.58
C MET A 158 25.10 -9.24 -23.03
N ASP A 159 25.03 -9.45 -21.71
CA ASP A 159 25.35 -10.75 -21.09
C ASP A 159 24.10 -11.64 -20.90
N PRO A 160 24.06 -12.88 -21.42
CA PRO A 160 22.90 -13.77 -21.30
C PRO A 160 22.60 -14.24 -19.86
N GLU A 161 23.61 -14.46 -19.02
CA GLU A 161 23.42 -14.97 -17.65
C GLU A 161 22.80 -13.92 -16.72
N ASP A 162 23.19 -12.64 -16.88
CA ASP A 162 22.62 -11.53 -16.10
C ASP A 162 21.15 -11.23 -16.52
N ARG A 163 20.68 -11.72 -17.67
CA ARG A 163 19.28 -11.50 -18.13
C ARG A 163 18.26 -12.30 -17.32
N SER A 164 18.57 -13.55 -16.96
CA SER A 164 17.64 -14.41 -16.21
C SER A 164 17.51 -13.98 -14.75
N ASP A 165 18.63 -13.64 -14.12
CA ASP A 165 18.67 -13.25 -12.70
C ASP A 165 18.16 -11.81 -12.45
N SER A 166 18.11 -11.00 -13.51
CA SER A 166 17.67 -9.60 -13.47
C SER A 166 16.30 -9.37 -14.14
N GLU A 167 15.58 -10.43 -14.48
CA GLU A 167 14.23 -10.35 -15.03
C GLU A 167 13.26 -9.91 -13.91
N TRP A 168 12.69 -8.71 -14.07
CA TRP A 168 11.88 -8.04 -13.05
C TRP A 168 10.38 -8.02 -13.36
N LEU A 169 9.98 -8.34 -14.60
CA LEU A 169 8.60 -8.25 -15.05
C LEU A 169 7.72 -9.35 -14.47
N SER A 170 8.23 -10.55 -14.20
CA SER A 170 7.47 -11.62 -13.54
C SER A 170 7.00 -11.19 -12.16
N GLY A 171 7.90 -10.63 -11.33
CA GLY A 171 7.53 -10.04 -10.05
C GLY A 171 6.58 -8.86 -10.20
N TRP A 172 6.81 -7.98 -11.18
CA TRP A 172 5.94 -6.82 -11.41
C TRP A 172 4.54 -7.20 -11.92
N ASN A 173 4.42 -8.23 -12.76
CA ASN A 173 3.17 -8.78 -13.24
C ASN A 173 2.44 -9.47 -12.09
N PHE A 174 3.14 -10.22 -11.25
CA PHE A 174 2.56 -10.82 -10.05
C PHE A 174 2.01 -9.77 -9.07
N VAL A 175 2.71 -8.64 -8.87
CA VAL A 175 2.15 -7.51 -8.10
C VAL A 175 0.84 -7.01 -8.73
N THR A 176 0.72 -7.01 -10.06
CA THR A 176 -0.57 -6.72 -10.72
C THR A 176 -1.63 -7.73 -10.32
N ASP A 177 -1.33 -9.03 -10.36
CA ASP A 177 -2.27 -10.09 -9.96
C ASP A 177 -2.73 -9.93 -8.50
N LEU A 178 -1.86 -9.46 -7.60
CA LEU A 178 -2.25 -9.12 -6.22
C LEU A 178 -3.27 -7.98 -6.19
N TYR A 179 -3.04 -6.91 -6.94
CA TYR A 179 -3.99 -5.79 -7.04
C TYR A 179 -5.30 -6.18 -7.72
N ARG A 180 -5.25 -7.07 -8.70
CA ARG A 180 -6.43 -7.71 -9.31
C ARG A 180 -7.25 -8.47 -8.27
N GLY A 181 -6.59 -9.27 -7.44
CA GLY A 181 -7.21 -9.89 -6.27
C GLY A 181 -7.86 -8.86 -5.34
N ILE A 182 -7.13 -7.80 -5.01
CA ILE A 182 -7.63 -6.72 -4.14
C ILE A 182 -8.89 -6.07 -4.70
N GLU A 183 -8.96 -5.75 -6.01
CA GLU A 183 -10.16 -5.16 -6.65
C GLU A 183 -11.42 -6.00 -6.37
N HIS A 184 -11.32 -7.32 -6.58
CA HIS A 184 -12.45 -8.24 -6.41
C HIS A 184 -12.89 -8.37 -4.96
N VAL A 185 -11.96 -8.34 -4.01
CA VAL A 185 -12.28 -8.39 -2.58
C VAL A 185 -12.83 -7.06 -2.07
N ILE A 186 -12.32 -5.91 -2.56
CA ILE A 186 -12.83 -4.58 -2.19
C ILE A 186 -14.32 -4.46 -2.52
N ALA A 187 -14.77 -4.99 -3.65
CA ALA A 187 -16.19 -4.97 -4.02
C ALA A 187 -17.06 -5.67 -2.96
N GLN A 188 -16.60 -6.82 -2.44
CA GLN A 188 -17.28 -7.53 -1.35
C GLN A 188 -17.23 -6.73 -0.04
N PHE A 189 -16.07 -6.22 0.32
CA PHE A 189 -15.86 -5.41 1.53
C PHE A 189 -16.78 -4.18 1.56
N LYS A 190 -16.85 -3.42 0.46
CA LYS A 190 -17.71 -2.23 0.33
C LYS A 190 -19.21 -2.60 0.30
N TYR A 191 -19.58 -3.69 -0.37
CA TYR A 191 -20.97 -4.17 -0.41
C TYR A 191 -21.52 -4.44 0.99
N ARG A 192 -20.74 -5.11 1.86
CA ARG A 192 -21.16 -5.41 3.23
C ARG A 192 -21.35 -4.17 4.09
N ARG A 193 -20.44 -3.19 3.98
CA ARG A 193 -20.59 -1.90 4.68
C ARG A 193 -21.82 -1.09 4.23
N ALA A 194 -22.26 -1.27 3.00
CA ALA A 194 -23.42 -0.56 2.44
C ALA A 194 -24.80 -1.15 2.84
N SER A 195 -24.84 -2.14 3.75
CA SER A 195 -26.01 -2.96 4.12
C SER A 195 -27.32 -2.17 4.26
N VAL A 196 -27.31 -1.02 4.95
CA VAL A 196 -28.52 -0.19 5.19
C VAL A 196 -29.19 0.32 3.90
N ASN A 197 -28.44 0.46 2.81
CA ASN A 197 -28.95 0.96 1.52
C ASN A 197 -29.26 -0.16 0.51
N LEU A 198 -28.86 -1.40 0.78
CA LEU A 198 -29.08 -2.53 -0.13
C LEU A 198 -30.55 -2.95 -0.18
N ASP A 199 -31.24 -2.93 0.96
CA ASP A 199 -32.65 -3.30 1.08
C ASP A 199 -33.60 -2.37 0.30
N ARG A 200 -33.11 -1.18 -0.09
CA ARG A 200 -33.86 -0.22 -0.92
C ARG A 200 -33.72 -0.50 -2.43
N ARG A 201 -32.85 -1.42 -2.84
CA ARG A 201 -32.63 -1.78 -4.25
C ARG A 201 -33.59 -2.88 -4.67
N ARG A 202 -34.18 -2.75 -5.87
CA ARG A 202 -35.10 -3.76 -6.42
C ARG A 202 -34.40 -5.01 -6.99
N LEU A 203 -33.15 -4.87 -7.41
CA LEU A 203 -32.32 -5.96 -7.90
C LEU A 203 -31.19 -6.22 -6.90
N SER A 204 -31.14 -7.45 -6.36
CA SER A 204 -29.98 -7.91 -5.61
C SER A 204 -28.88 -8.34 -6.57
N THR A 205 -27.67 -7.83 -6.35
CA THR A 205 -26.45 -8.26 -7.05
C THR A 205 -25.56 -9.14 -6.16
N SER A 206 -26.09 -9.67 -5.05
CA SER A 206 -25.34 -10.51 -4.11
C SER A 206 -24.73 -11.74 -4.78
N PHE A 207 -25.39 -12.29 -5.80
CA PHE A 207 -24.92 -13.46 -6.55
C PHE A 207 -23.57 -13.23 -7.26
N VAL A 208 -23.21 -11.99 -7.59
CA VAL A 208 -21.91 -11.64 -8.20
C VAL A 208 -20.77 -11.79 -7.18
N LEU A 209 -21.12 -11.68 -5.90
CA LEU A 209 -20.19 -11.72 -4.76
C LEU A 209 -20.30 -13.03 -3.97
N ASP A 210 -21.08 -14.01 -4.48
CA ASP A 210 -21.29 -15.30 -3.85
C ASP A 210 -20.16 -16.27 -4.20
N TYR A 211 -18.98 -15.97 -3.65
CA TYR A 211 -17.82 -16.84 -3.72
C TYR A 211 -17.02 -16.75 -2.43
N ASP A 212 -16.07 -17.66 -2.29
CA ASP A 212 -15.16 -17.75 -1.16
C ASP A 212 -13.82 -17.08 -1.55
N PRO A 213 -13.56 -15.80 -1.19
CA PRO A 213 -12.31 -15.11 -1.54
C PRO A 213 -11.04 -15.83 -1.11
N GLN A 214 -11.06 -16.55 0.02
CA GLN A 214 -9.92 -17.35 0.45
C GLN A 214 -9.57 -18.39 -0.63
N LYS A 215 -10.54 -19.22 -1.02
CA LYS A 215 -10.33 -20.29 -2.00
C LYS A 215 -10.15 -19.80 -3.44
N LYS A 216 -10.81 -18.70 -3.80
CA LYS A 216 -10.85 -18.22 -5.19
C LYS A 216 -9.78 -17.19 -5.53
N ILE A 217 -9.27 -16.47 -4.53
CA ILE A 217 -8.31 -15.39 -4.73
C ILE A 217 -7.03 -15.66 -3.94
N LEU A 218 -7.13 -15.86 -2.62
CA LEU A 218 -5.94 -15.92 -1.78
C LEU A 218 -5.13 -17.21 -1.98
N ASP A 219 -5.77 -18.39 -1.97
CA ASP A 219 -5.07 -19.67 -2.12
C ASP A 219 -4.35 -19.79 -3.49
N PRO A 220 -4.96 -19.42 -4.64
CA PRO A 220 -4.26 -19.42 -5.93
C PRO A 220 -3.08 -18.46 -5.97
N LEU A 221 -3.22 -17.26 -5.38
CA LEU A 221 -2.14 -16.28 -5.35
C LEU A 221 -1.02 -16.69 -4.38
N ALA A 222 -1.34 -17.38 -3.29
CA ALA A 222 -0.35 -17.98 -2.40
C ALA A 222 0.47 -19.05 -3.13
N ALA A 223 -0.19 -19.96 -3.86
CA ALA A 223 0.50 -20.96 -4.67
C ALA A 223 1.38 -20.31 -5.76
N ALA A 224 0.85 -19.31 -6.47
CA ALA A 224 1.61 -18.57 -7.47
C ALA A 224 2.80 -17.80 -6.86
N ARG A 225 2.70 -17.30 -5.62
CA ARG A 225 3.82 -16.68 -4.89
C ARG A 225 4.93 -17.70 -4.60
N GLU A 226 4.57 -18.93 -4.23
CA GLU A 226 5.54 -20.01 -4.00
C GLU A 226 6.24 -20.45 -5.30
N ASP A 227 5.55 -20.39 -6.43
CA ASP A 227 6.10 -20.70 -7.74
C ASP A 227 6.99 -19.57 -8.33
N LEU A 228 7.03 -18.40 -7.69
CA LEU A 228 7.91 -17.32 -8.13
C LEU A 228 9.39 -17.70 -8.03
N PRO A 229 10.25 -17.15 -8.91
CA PRO A 229 11.69 -17.25 -8.77
C PRO A 229 12.19 -16.80 -7.39
N ASP A 230 13.19 -17.48 -6.85
CA ASP A 230 13.70 -17.25 -5.48
C ASP A 230 14.13 -15.80 -5.19
N ARG A 231 14.55 -15.06 -6.24
CA ARG A 231 14.87 -13.62 -6.16
C ARG A 231 13.71 -12.75 -5.65
N PHE A 232 12.47 -13.22 -5.76
CA PHE A 232 11.27 -12.52 -5.27
C PHE A 232 10.78 -13.03 -3.92
N LYS A 233 11.39 -14.09 -3.36
CA LYS A 233 11.02 -14.65 -2.06
C LYS A 233 11.78 -14.00 -0.90
N LYS A 234 13.00 -13.52 -1.16
CA LYS A 234 13.86 -12.89 -0.15
C LYS A 234 14.44 -11.59 -0.69
N ALA A 235 14.36 -10.52 0.09
CA ALA A 235 14.90 -9.24 -0.31
C ALA A 235 16.43 -9.28 -0.25
N MET A 236 17.07 -9.07 -1.39
CA MET A 236 18.53 -8.99 -1.49
C MET A 236 19.02 -7.59 -1.08
N PRO A 237 20.20 -7.46 -0.43
CA PRO A 237 20.77 -6.16 -0.12
C PRO A 237 20.89 -5.27 -1.37
N VAL A 238 20.82 -3.95 -1.16
CA VAL A 238 21.03 -2.97 -2.23
C VAL A 238 22.41 -3.20 -2.86
N SER A 239 22.45 -3.22 -4.18
CA SER A 239 23.66 -3.48 -4.96
C SER A 239 23.96 -2.33 -5.93
N TYR A 240 25.13 -2.37 -6.56
CA TYR A 240 25.45 -1.46 -7.66
C TYR A 240 24.71 -1.80 -8.96
N ASN A 241 24.11 -2.99 -9.06
CA ASN A 241 23.35 -3.42 -10.22
C ASN A 241 21.89 -2.96 -10.07
N THR A 242 21.52 -1.92 -10.82
CA THR A 242 20.16 -1.35 -10.83
C THR A 242 19.09 -2.39 -11.12
N ARG A 243 19.38 -3.43 -11.91
CA ARG A 243 18.40 -4.45 -12.28
C ARG A 243 18.09 -5.38 -11.12
N ARG A 244 19.11 -5.83 -10.38
CA ARG A 244 18.93 -6.57 -9.13
C ARG A 244 18.15 -5.75 -8.10
N ASN A 245 18.41 -4.45 -8.05
CA ASN A 245 17.66 -3.54 -7.17
C ASN A 245 16.18 -3.41 -7.58
N ARG A 246 15.86 -3.50 -8.88
CA ARG A 246 14.45 -3.58 -9.34
C ARG A 246 13.78 -4.86 -8.87
N CYS A 247 14.47 -6.00 -8.91
CA CYS A 247 13.94 -7.24 -8.35
C CYS A 247 13.71 -7.11 -6.84
N GLY A 248 14.67 -6.55 -6.09
CA GLY A 248 14.50 -6.27 -4.66
C GLY A 248 13.32 -5.33 -4.36
N TYR A 249 13.12 -4.33 -5.21
CA TYR A 249 11.94 -3.46 -5.15
C TYR A 249 10.64 -4.25 -5.41
N GLN A 250 10.60 -5.18 -6.37
CA GLN A 250 9.43 -6.05 -6.57
C GLN A 250 9.21 -6.95 -5.35
N THR A 251 10.26 -7.54 -4.77
CA THR A 251 10.14 -8.35 -3.54
C THR A 251 9.45 -7.58 -2.42
N ALA A 252 9.83 -6.31 -2.21
CA ALA A 252 9.19 -5.46 -1.22
C ALA A 252 7.70 -5.20 -1.53
N ASN A 253 7.37 -4.91 -2.79
CA ASN A 253 5.98 -4.72 -3.21
C ASN A 253 5.15 -6.00 -3.07
N ILE A 254 5.71 -7.16 -3.41
CA ILE A 254 5.04 -8.46 -3.28
C ILE A 254 4.69 -8.73 -1.82
N ALA A 255 5.66 -8.59 -0.91
CA ALA A 255 5.44 -8.79 0.51
C ALA A 255 4.30 -7.87 1.03
N CYS A 256 4.44 -6.55 0.85
CA CYS A 256 3.46 -5.60 1.38
C CYS A 256 2.07 -5.78 0.76
N THR A 257 1.98 -5.90 -0.57
CA THR A 257 0.69 -5.99 -1.27
C THR A 257 0.00 -7.32 -0.98
N TYR A 258 0.75 -8.42 -0.81
CA TYR A 258 0.17 -9.72 -0.47
C TYR A 258 -0.44 -9.71 0.94
N GLN A 259 0.26 -9.12 1.91
CA GLN A 259 -0.28 -8.95 3.26
C GLN A 259 -1.50 -8.03 3.28
N LEU A 260 -1.51 -6.99 2.45
CA LEU A 260 -2.67 -6.12 2.29
C LEU A 260 -3.86 -6.91 1.74
N LEU A 261 -3.66 -7.72 0.70
CA LEU A 261 -4.69 -8.61 0.15
C LEU A 261 -5.24 -9.57 1.21
N ARG A 262 -4.38 -10.18 2.03
CA ARG A 262 -4.79 -11.04 3.15
C ARG A 262 -5.72 -10.31 4.10
N MET A 263 -5.35 -9.10 4.52
CA MET A 263 -6.17 -8.30 5.41
C MET A 263 -7.51 -7.87 4.82
N VAL A 264 -7.52 -7.45 3.54
CA VAL A 264 -8.77 -7.10 2.86
C VAL A 264 -9.68 -8.33 2.76
N THR A 265 -9.09 -9.51 2.48
CA THR A 265 -9.80 -10.80 2.42
C THR A 265 -10.43 -11.14 3.77
N PHE A 266 -9.66 -11.07 4.85
CA PHE A 266 -10.15 -11.30 6.21
C PHE A 266 -11.28 -10.38 6.60
N SER A 267 -11.23 -9.12 6.18
CA SER A 267 -12.28 -8.13 6.45
C SER A 267 -13.54 -8.34 5.61
N ALA A 268 -13.42 -9.07 4.50
CA ALA A 268 -14.56 -9.52 3.71
C ALA A 268 -15.20 -10.80 4.30
N TYR A 269 -14.59 -11.46 5.29
CA TYR A 269 -15.15 -12.64 5.98
C TYR A 269 -15.72 -12.30 7.36
N HIS A 270 -16.84 -12.91 7.74
CA HIS A 270 -17.41 -12.76 9.09
C HIS A 270 -16.80 -13.73 10.12
N THR A 271 -16.02 -14.71 9.66
CA THR A 271 -15.42 -15.72 10.53
C THR A 271 -14.03 -15.36 11.00
N THR A 272 -13.42 -14.32 10.41
CA THR A 272 -12.07 -13.92 10.76
C THR A 272 -12.08 -13.09 12.04
N THR A 273 -11.28 -13.53 13.00
CA THR A 273 -11.13 -12.88 14.29
C THR A 273 -10.16 -11.70 14.21
N LEU A 274 -10.30 -10.72 15.11
CA LEU A 274 -9.30 -9.65 15.24
C LEU A 274 -7.90 -10.22 15.53
N TYR A 275 -7.81 -11.35 16.24
CA TYR A 275 -6.56 -12.08 16.45
C TYR A 275 -5.86 -12.43 15.13
N GLU A 276 -6.56 -12.99 14.16
CA GLU A 276 -6.00 -13.35 12.84
C GLU A 276 -5.58 -12.11 12.04
N ALA A 277 -6.35 -11.01 12.13
CA ALA A 277 -5.98 -9.73 11.53
C ALA A 277 -4.71 -9.16 12.18
N CYS A 278 -4.61 -9.19 13.52
CA CYS A 278 -3.41 -8.78 14.26
C CYS A 278 -2.19 -9.64 13.90
N GLN A 279 -2.36 -10.96 13.82
CA GLN A 279 -1.30 -11.89 13.44
C GLN A 279 -0.77 -11.60 12.03
N THR A 280 -1.65 -11.26 11.09
CA THR A 280 -1.26 -10.85 9.73
C THR A 280 -0.41 -9.58 9.73
N VAL A 281 -0.73 -8.61 10.59
CA VAL A 281 0.07 -7.39 10.73
C VAL A 281 1.43 -7.69 11.35
N LEU A 282 1.51 -8.57 12.35
CA LEU A 282 2.78 -9.00 12.92
C LEU A 282 3.67 -9.72 11.88
N GLU A 283 3.07 -10.58 11.06
CA GLU A 283 3.77 -11.23 9.94
C GLU A 283 4.25 -10.22 8.90
N LEU A 284 3.46 -9.18 8.59
CA LEU A 284 3.92 -8.07 7.75
C LEU A 284 5.14 -7.39 8.38
N ILE A 285 5.09 -7.06 9.67
CA ILE A 285 6.19 -6.35 10.34
C ILE A 285 7.47 -7.19 10.30
N ASP A 286 7.36 -8.50 10.51
CA ASP A 286 8.50 -9.42 10.37
C ASP A 286 9.03 -9.46 8.93
N GLU A 287 8.15 -9.57 7.92
CA GLU A 287 8.55 -9.52 6.51
C GLU A 287 9.24 -8.18 6.15
N ILE A 288 8.67 -7.05 6.58
CA ILE A 288 9.23 -5.70 6.34
C ILE A 288 10.58 -5.53 7.02
N SER A 289 10.75 -6.06 8.23
CA SER A 289 12.01 -5.95 8.99
C SER A 289 13.19 -6.63 8.28
N ASN A 290 12.89 -7.60 7.39
CA ASN A 290 13.87 -8.28 6.55
C ASN A 290 14.13 -7.59 5.20
N ILE A 291 13.41 -6.51 4.87
CA ILE A 291 13.56 -5.77 3.62
C ILE A 291 14.48 -4.55 3.83
N PRO A 292 15.48 -4.33 2.97
CA PRO A 292 16.29 -3.12 3.00
C PRO A 292 15.45 -1.84 2.97
N ILE A 293 15.73 -0.93 3.91
CA ILE A 293 14.95 0.30 4.09
C ILE A 293 14.89 1.16 2.83
N GLU A 294 15.91 1.11 1.97
CA GLU A 294 15.97 1.85 0.71
C GLU A 294 14.84 1.45 -0.25
N TYR A 295 14.46 0.16 -0.27
CA TYR A 295 13.33 -0.29 -1.09
C TYR A 295 11.99 0.17 -0.50
N LEU A 296 11.85 0.12 0.82
CA LEU A 296 10.67 0.61 1.55
C LEU A 296 10.45 2.12 1.33
N ARG A 297 11.54 2.89 1.31
CA ARG A 297 11.54 4.32 0.98
C ARG A 297 11.11 4.58 -0.46
N ALA A 298 11.62 3.78 -1.40
CA ALA A 298 11.33 3.95 -2.81
C ALA A 298 9.85 3.65 -3.15
N MET A 299 9.20 2.73 -2.42
CA MET A 299 7.83 2.30 -2.71
C MET A 299 6.75 3.21 -2.11
N GLY A 300 7.10 4.07 -1.14
CA GLY A 300 6.11 4.87 -0.42
C GLY A 300 5.28 4.02 0.55
N LEU A 301 5.95 3.16 1.34
CA LEU A 301 5.36 2.21 2.30
C LEU A 301 4.29 2.84 3.23
N ALA A 302 4.38 4.14 3.49
CA ALA A 302 3.39 4.95 4.20
C ALA A 302 1.94 4.63 3.83
N MET A 303 1.69 4.51 2.54
CA MET A 303 0.34 4.40 1.99
C MET A 303 -0.17 2.97 2.10
N GLU A 304 0.72 1.99 1.89
CA GLU A 304 0.43 0.58 2.17
C GLU A 304 0.01 0.43 3.64
N LEU A 305 0.82 0.93 4.59
CA LEU A 305 0.51 0.93 6.04
C LEU A 305 -0.81 1.63 6.39
N SER A 306 -1.18 2.68 5.67
CA SER A 306 -2.48 3.35 5.81
C SER A 306 -3.65 2.40 5.51
N GLY A 307 -3.50 1.53 4.51
CA GLY A 307 -4.47 0.47 4.19
C GLY A 307 -4.68 -0.51 5.35
N PHE A 308 -3.60 -0.98 5.97
CA PHE A 308 -3.65 -1.87 7.16
C PHE A 308 -4.41 -1.20 8.31
N GLY A 309 -4.09 0.06 8.59
CA GLY A 309 -4.72 0.83 9.65
C GLY A 309 -6.24 1.00 9.46
N HIS A 310 -6.68 1.40 8.26
CA HIS A 310 -8.11 1.54 7.96
C HIS A 310 -8.85 0.19 8.11
N ILE A 311 -8.21 -0.91 7.73
CA ILE A 311 -8.78 -2.25 7.88
C ILE A 311 -8.87 -2.66 9.35
N LEU A 312 -7.81 -2.50 10.16
CA LEU A 312 -7.84 -2.82 11.59
C LEU A 312 -8.94 -2.04 12.32
N SER A 313 -9.11 -0.76 12.00
CA SER A 313 -10.18 0.07 12.56
C SER A 313 -11.57 -0.51 12.30
N SER A 314 -11.77 -1.25 11.20
CA SER A 314 -13.05 -1.87 10.90
C SER A 314 -13.44 -2.96 11.90
N PHE A 315 -12.48 -3.77 12.37
CA PHE A 315 -12.71 -4.83 13.38
C PHE A 315 -12.99 -4.26 14.77
N ILE A 316 -12.40 -3.10 15.09
CA ILE A 316 -12.56 -2.45 16.40
C ILE A 316 -14.00 -2.00 16.64
N ASN A 317 -14.71 -1.61 15.58
CA ASN A 317 -16.09 -1.12 15.66
C ASN A 317 -17.13 -2.18 16.06
N GLU A 318 -16.74 -3.46 16.16
CA GLU A 318 -17.64 -4.57 16.51
C GLU A 318 -17.63 -4.93 18.01
N GLY A 319 -16.83 -4.21 18.82
CA GLY A 319 -16.66 -4.48 20.26
C GLY A 319 -15.58 -5.55 20.49
N LEU A 320 -14.70 -5.31 21.47
CA LEU A 320 -13.48 -6.10 21.67
C LEU A 320 -13.48 -6.85 23.00
N SER A 321 -13.00 -8.09 23.00
CA SER A 321 -12.72 -8.83 24.23
C SER A 321 -11.42 -8.36 24.89
N LYS A 322 -11.19 -8.72 26.16
CA LYS A 322 -9.94 -8.38 26.86
C LYS A 322 -8.70 -8.95 26.14
N SER A 323 -8.77 -10.16 25.59
CA SER A 323 -7.63 -10.73 24.83
C SER A 323 -7.38 -9.98 23.53
N ASP A 324 -8.43 -9.49 22.87
CA ASP A 324 -8.29 -8.69 21.65
C ASP A 324 -7.53 -7.39 21.90
N TYR A 325 -7.76 -6.74 23.05
CA TYR A 325 -7.01 -5.56 23.46
C TYR A 325 -5.51 -5.85 23.66
N TYR A 326 -5.13 -7.00 24.24
CA TYR A 326 -3.72 -7.37 24.36
C TYR A 326 -3.04 -7.59 22.99
N HIS A 327 -3.75 -8.20 22.03
CA HIS A 327 -3.21 -8.39 20.69
C HIS A 327 -3.10 -7.07 19.93
N LEU A 328 -4.14 -6.24 20.00
CA LEU A 328 -4.14 -4.91 19.40
C LEU A 328 -3.02 -4.04 19.98
N ARG A 329 -2.81 -4.08 21.30
CA ARG A 329 -1.70 -3.41 21.97
C ARG A 329 -0.34 -3.84 21.41
N THR A 330 -0.13 -5.15 21.29
CA THR A 330 1.13 -5.71 20.75
C THR A 330 1.38 -5.23 19.33
N VAL A 331 0.35 -5.27 18.48
CA VAL A 331 0.43 -4.76 17.10
C VAL A 331 0.75 -3.26 17.07
N MET A 332 0.08 -2.44 17.89
CA MET A 332 0.32 -1.00 17.95
C MET A 332 1.75 -0.66 18.39
N LEU A 333 2.28 -1.41 19.36
CA LEU A 333 3.68 -1.27 19.79
C LEU A 333 4.65 -1.60 18.65
N CYS A 334 4.52 -2.78 18.04
CA CYS A 334 5.39 -3.18 16.94
C CYS A 334 5.30 -2.23 15.74
N MET A 335 4.09 -1.76 15.40
CA MET A 335 3.91 -0.74 14.37
C MET A 335 4.56 0.60 14.75
N SER A 336 4.51 1.00 16.03
CA SER A 336 5.17 2.23 16.48
C SER A 336 6.70 2.16 16.34
N GLU A 337 7.29 1.00 16.64
CA GLU A 337 8.72 0.74 16.47
C GLU A 337 9.11 0.75 14.99
N LEU A 338 8.31 0.11 14.13
CA LEU A 338 8.52 0.14 12.69
C LEU A 338 8.44 1.58 12.14
N LEU A 339 7.45 2.37 12.58
CA LEU A 339 7.31 3.76 12.16
C LEU A 339 8.48 4.63 12.65
N GLU A 340 9.05 4.33 13.81
CA GLU A 340 10.26 5.02 14.29
C GLU A 340 11.47 4.72 13.39
N ILE A 341 11.64 3.47 12.94
CA ILE A 341 12.67 3.13 11.94
C ILE A 341 12.45 3.92 10.64
N LEU A 342 11.18 4.11 10.24
CA LEU A 342 10.77 4.84 9.05
C LEU A 342 10.70 6.36 9.23
N SER A 343 10.90 6.89 10.43
CA SER A 343 10.82 8.34 10.74
C SER A 343 11.77 9.18 9.88
N SER A 344 12.93 8.60 9.56
CA SER A 344 13.94 9.21 8.70
C SER A 344 13.48 9.48 7.26
N CYS A 345 12.42 8.80 6.80
CA CYS A 345 11.92 8.90 5.43
C CYS A 345 10.46 9.33 5.30
N MET A 346 9.76 9.42 6.41
CA MET A 346 8.34 9.79 6.45
C MET A 346 8.14 10.80 7.57
N ALA A 347 7.92 12.06 7.20
CA ALA A 347 7.69 13.14 8.17
C ALA A 347 6.52 12.82 9.11
N SER A 348 5.48 12.13 8.61
CA SER A 348 4.30 11.71 9.38
C SER A 348 4.50 10.41 10.18
N ALA A 349 5.56 9.62 9.94
CA ALA A 349 5.75 8.36 10.66
C ALA A 349 6.05 8.58 12.14
N THR A 350 6.85 9.60 12.47
CA THR A 350 7.14 9.97 13.87
C THR A 350 5.85 10.31 14.62
N GLU A 351 5.01 11.14 14.02
CA GLU A 351 3.74 11.56 14.63
C GLU A 351 2.77 10.38 14.75
N ALA A 352 2.63 9.57 13.69
CA ALA A 352 1.80 8.37 13.74
C ALA A 352 2.29 7.37 14.82
N GLY A 353 3.60 7.15 14.92
CA GLY A 353 4.18 6.28 15.94
C GLY A 353 3.93 6.80 17.36
N GLN A 354 4.06 8.11 17.60
CA GLN A 354 3.73 8.73 18.88
C GLN A 354 2.25 8.56 19.24
N ARG A 355 1.35 8.74 18.27
CA ARG A 355 -0.09 8.54 18.48
C ARG A 355 -0.42 7.07 18.81
N LEU A 356 0.23 6.10 18.16
CA LEU A 356 0.05 4.69 18.51
C LEU A 356 0.50 4.38 19.94
N ARG A 357 1.59 4.99 20.41
CA ARG A 357 2.04 4.85 21.80
C ARG A 357 1.06 5.43 22.80
N ALA A 358 0.46 6.58 22.49
CA ALA A 358 -0.60 7.15 23.32
C ALA A 358 -1.81 6.20 23.44
N TYR A 359 -2.21 5.54 22.34
CA TYR A 359 -3.25 4.51 22.39
C TYR A 359 -2.86 3.29 23.21
N VAL A 360 -1.61 2.87 23.15
CA VAL A 360 -1.10 1.77 24.00
C VAL A 360 -1.19 2.16 25.47
N GLU A 361 -0.86 3.39 25.84
CA GLU A 361 -1.01 3.87 27.23
C GLU A 361 -2.47 3.86 27.69
N ASP A 362 -3.40 4.26 26.81
CA ASP A 362 -4.83 4.21 27.12
C ASP A 362 -5.33 2.76 27.28
N ILE A 363 -4.88 1.84 26.42
CA ILE A 363 -5.16 0.41 26.57
C ILE A 363 -4.56 -0.14 27.87
N ASP A 364 -3.35 0.28 28.25
CA ASP A 364 -2.70 -0.15 29.49
C ASP A 364 -3.48 0.29 30.73
N ARG A 365 -3.99 1.54 30.73
CA ARG A 365 -4.89 2.04 31.79
C ARG A 365 -6.20 1.29 31.84
N LEU A 366 -6.78 0.93 30.69
CA LEU A 366 -8.03 0.18 30.61
C LEU A 366 -7.89 -1.27 31.08
N LEU A 367 -6.72 -1.88 30.87
CA LEU A 367 -6.44 -3.28 31.22
C LEU A 367 -5.86 -3.46 32.63
N ASP A 368 -5.62 -2.36 33.38
CA ASP A 368 -4.88 -2.33 34.64
C ASP A 368 -3.50 -3.01 34.53
N ILE A 369 -2.81 -2.83 33.40
CA ILE A 369 -1.46 -3.36 33.20
C ILE A 369 -0.48 -2.46 33.97
N PRO A 370 0.31 -2.99 34.93
CA PRO A 370 1.32 -2.20 35.62
C PRO A 370 2.32 -1.65 34.61
N GLN A 371 2.48 -0.33 34.56
CA GLN A 371 3.52 0.28 33.73
C GLN A 371 4.88 -0.20 34.24
N THR A 372 5.66 -0.86 33.39
CA THR A 372 7.05 -1.21 33.71
C THR A 372 7.84 0.09 33.88
N PRO A 373 8.37 0.39 35.06
CA PRO A 373 9.17 1.57 35.25
C PRO A 373 10.46 1.46 34.44
N ASP A 374 10.85 2.61 33.89
CA ASP A 374 12.01 2.83 33.05
C ASP A 374 13.28 2.21 33.64
N ARG A 375 14.13 1.67 32.77
CA ARG A 375 15.29 0.83 33.11
C ARG A 375 16.36 1.67 33.83
N GLN A 376 16.24 1.85 35.14
CA GLN A 376 17.32 2.36 36.00
C GLN A 376 18.05 1.21 36.68
N THR A 377 19.38 1.31 36.62
CA THR A 377 20.43 0.40 37.11
C THR A 377 20.27 -0.02 38.58
N PRO A 378 20.84 -1.18 38.96
CA PRO A 378 20.45 -1.94 40.14
C PRO A 378 20.98 -1.33 41.43
N THR A 379 20.19 -1.40 42.49
CA THR A 379 20.69 -1.38 43.86
C THR A 379 20.08 -2.57 44.60
N GLU A 380 20.97 -3.50 44.98
CA GLU A 380 20.87 -4.42 46.11
C GLU A 380 20.30 -3.68 47.34
N GLU A 381 19.54 -4.23 48.29
CA GLU A 381 19.27 -5.57 48.82
C GLU A 381 18.06 -5.36 49.78
N ASP A 382 17.21 -6.36 50.01
CA ASP A 382 16.97 -6.97 51.33
C ASP A 382 15.67 -7.81 51.38
N ASP A 383 15.76 -8.83 52.23
CA ASP A 383 15.10 -10.11 52.34
C ASP A 383 13.69 -10.08 52.96
N GLY A 384 12.85 -11.10 52.68
CA GLY A 384 11.60 -11.28 53.47
C GLY A 384 10.44 -12.10 52.90
N GLN A 385 10.60 -13.43 52.84
CA GLN A 385 9.61 -14.47 53.17
C GLN A 385 8.20 -14.54 52.51
N SER A 386 8.03 -15.60 51.71
CA SER A 386 6.89 -16.53 51.54
C SER A 386 5.50 -16.18 52.10
N GLN A 387 4.48 -16.28 51.23
CA GLN A 387 3.35 -17.19 51.47
C GLN A 387 2.59 -17.54 50.18
N ALA A 388 2.44 -18.85 49.94
CA ALA A 388 1.51 -19.42 48.98
C ALA A 388 0.08 -19.29 49.50
N VAL A 389 -0.85 -18.83 48.67
CA VAL A 389 -2.27 -19.14 48.81
C VAL A 389 -2.83 -19.55 47.46
N ASP A 390 -3.51 -20.68 47.55
CA ASP A 390 -4.14 -21.52 46.56
C ASP A 390 -5.14 -20.82 45.63
N ASN A 391 -5.23 -21.41 44.43
CA ASN A 391 -6.37 -21.49 43.54
C ASN A 391 -7.71 -20.94 44.04
N THR A 392 -8.22 -19.92 43.36
CA THR A 392 -9.67 -19.81 43.13
C THR A 392 -9.89 -19.28 41.70
N LEU A 393 -10.15 -20.23 40.80
CA LEU A 393 -10.90 -20.00 39.57
C LEU A 393 -12.25 -19.40 39.99
N ASP A 394 -12.40 -18.08 39.91
CA ASP A 394 -13.72 -17.44 39.90
C ASP A 394 -14.05 -16.99 38.48
N LEU A 395 -14.83 -17.87 37.84
CA LEU A 395 -15.67 -17.55 36.71
C LEU A 395 -16.63 -16.41 37.09
N LEU A 396 -16.63 -15.34 36.28
CA LEU A 396 -17.80 -14.61 35.72
C LEU A 396 -17.57 -13.10 35.68
N SER A 397 -17.31 -12.59 34.47
CA SER A 397 -18.12 -11.51 33.87
C SER A 397 -17.85 -11.53 32.36
N PRO A 398 -18.75 -12.11 31.54
CA PRO A 398 -18.80 -11.81 30.11
C PRO A 398 -19.34 -10.37 29.95
N ASP A 399 -18.81 -9.66 28.95
CA ASP A 399 -19.23 -8.30 28.55
C ASP A 399 -18.80 -7.14 29.46
N LEU A 400 -17.49 -6.92 29.58
CA LEU A 400 -16.98 -5.57 29.78
C LEU A 400 -16.74 -4.94 28.39
N LEU A 401 -17.81 -4.43 27.78
CA LEU A 401 -17.73 -3.57 26.59
C LEU A 401 -16.99 -2.29 26.99
N VAL A 402 -15.68 -2.28 26.77
CA VAL A 402 -14.84 -1.09 26.94
C VAL A 402 -15.27 -0.05 25.90
N PRO A 403 -15.59 1.20 26.30
CA PRO A 403 -16.18 2.19 25.39
C PRO A 403 -15.33 2.43 24.14
N LEU A 404 -15.96 2.27 22.97
CA LEU A 404 -15.38 2.49 21.63
C LEU A 404 -14.90 3.92 21.37
N ASP A 405 -15.25 4.84 22.26
CA ASP A 405 -15.03 6.28 22.20
C ASP A 405 -13.53 6.63 22.10
N ILE A 406 -12.68 5.77 22.68
CA ILE A 406 -11.22 5.95 22.67
C ILE A 406 -10.66 5.58 21.28
N LEU A 407 -11.22 4.60 20.58
CA LEU A 407 -10.62 4.04 19.35
C LEU A 407 -11.24 4.55 18.04
N GLN A 408 -12.34 5.33 18.10
CA GLN A 408 -12.96 5.98 16.94
C GLN A 408 -12.06 6.98 16.22
N ARG A 409 -10.87 7.25 16.76
CA ARG A 409 -9.91 8.20 16.22
C ARG A 409 -8.50 7.63 16.08
N ILE A 410 -8.28 6.32 15.90
CA ILE A 410 -6.91 5.88 15.58
C ILE A 410 -6.53 6.50 14.23
N PRO A 411 -5.67 7.53 14.21
CA PRO A 411 -5.27 8.17 12.99
C PRO A 411 -4.05 7.40 12.55
N TRP A 412 -4.31 6.23 11.99
CA TRP A 412 -3.40 5.68 11.00
C TRP A 412 -3.11 6.80 9.98
N PRO A 413 -2.01 6.74 9.23
CA PRO A 413 -1.64 7.80 8.27
C PRO A 413 -2.68 8.07 7.17
N ALA A 414 -3.95 7.69 7.33
CA ALA A 414 -5.14 8.07 6.59
C ALA A 414 -5.82 9.37 7.08
N ALA A 415 -5.45 9.95 8.22
CA ALA A 415 -6.03 11.24 8.64
C ALA A 415 -5.40 12.41 7.86
N TRP A 416 -5.71 12.48 6.56
CA TRP A 416 -5.44 13.62 5.69
C TRP A 416 -6.74 14.36 5.38
N GLU A 417 -7.52 14.70 6.41
CA GLU A 417 -8.58 15.70 6.29
C GLU A 417 -8.64 16.52 7.57
N GLU A 418 -8.20 17.78 7.48
CA GLU A 418 -9.12 18.94 7.52
C GLU A 418 -8.70 19.96 6.45
#